data_AF-A0A6A6X9J9-F1
#
_entry.id   AF-A0A6A6X9J9-F1
#
_cell.length_a   1.000
_cell.length_b   1.000
_cell.length_c   1.000
_cell.angle_alpha   90.00
_cell.angle_beta   90.00
_cell.angle_gamma   90.00
#
_symmetry.space_group_name_H-M   'P 1'
#
loop_
_entity.id
_entity.type
_entity.pdbx_description
1 polymer ?
#
loop_
_entity_poly.entity_id
_entity_poly.type
_entity_poly.pdbx_seq_one_letter_code
_entity_poly.pdbx_strand_id
1 'polypeptide(L)'
;MNERPQRFNKESHKVNVRLPAFSSTITPAEDTTTAWASNKPVVDIDFSQFVVPTIPTPPQTCLSATAYVAKLKAKRAAIVTIPTSPTAVQNLLSPPHHAFVHGVLSINWVISAVGGQHFVARERDRRVVLKQNSEIRLSGERMGVRGALLGWLCGDDEEVSAAEEGVCLTREYFQEG
;
A
#
# COMPACT_ATOMS: atom_id res chain seq x y z
N MET A 1 40.48 -5.52 -22.85
CA MET A 1 39.85 -6.66 -22.15
C MET A 1 39.38 -6.12 -20.81
N ASN A 2 38.10 -5.77 -20.68
CA ASN A 2 37.56 -5.13 -19.48
C ASN A 2 36.71 -6.14 -18.72
N GLU A 3 37.18 -6.50 -17.53
CA GLU A 3 36.54 -7.44 -16.62
C GLU A 3 35.29 -6.80 -15.99
N ARG A 4 34.16 -7.51 -16.05
CA ARG A 4 32.93 -7.15 -15.33
C ARG A 4 33.03 -7.67 -13.88
N PRO A 5 32.73 -6.86 -12.85
CA PRO A 5 32.56 -7.41 -11.52
C PRO A 5 31.23 -8.17 -11.42
N GLN A 6 31.32 -9.50 -11.26
CA GLN A 6 30.23 -10.34 -10.79
C GLN A 6 29.89 -9.96 -9.35
N ARG A 7 28.74 -9.32 -9.12
CA ARG A 7 28.17 -9.21 -7.77
C ARG A 7 27.25 -10.40 -7.54
N PHE A 8 27.76 -11.38 -6.81
CA PHE A 8 26.98 -12.49 -6.25
C PHE A 8 26.20 -11.97 -5.04
N ASN A 9 24.87 -11.99 -5.14
CA ASN A 9 23.99 -11.75 -4.01
C ASN A 9 23.84 -13.08 -3.25
N LYS A 10 24.68 -13.30 -2.23
CA LYS A 10 24.55 -14.42 -1.29
C LYS A 10 24.47 -13.81 0.11
N GLU A 11 23.26 -13.73 0.65
CA GLU A 11 22.96 -13.93 2.07
C GLU A 11 21.47 -13.67 2.34
N SER A 12 20.64 -14.69 2.08
CA SER A 12 19.31 -14.75 2.67
C SER A 12 19.48 -15.17 4.13
N HIS A 13 19.57 -14.20 5.04
CA HIS A 13 19.53 -14.43 6.48
C HIS A 13 18.14 -14.97 6.87
N LYS A 14 18.06 -16.27 7.16
CA LYS A 14 16.91 -16.93 7.81
C LYS A 14 16.87 -16.49 9.28
N VAL A 15 16.15 -15.42 9.58
CA VAL A 15 15.91 -14.98 10.97
C VAL A 15 14.66 -15.71 11.49
N ASN A 16 14.86 -16.88 12.10
CA ASN A 16 13.84 -17.49 12.95
C ASN A 16 13.83 -16.75 14.29
N VAL A 17 13.00 -15.70 14.41
CA VAL A 17 12.74 -15.06 15.70
C VAL A 17 11.90 -16.01 16.54
N ARG A 18 12.53 -16.54 17.58
CA ARG A 18 11.94 -17.39 18.62
C ARG A 18 11.03 -16.54 19.50
N LEU A 19 9.72 -16.63 19.33
CA LEU A 19 8.75 -16.05 20.25
C LEU A 19 8.68 -16.91 21.54
N PRO A 20 8.73 -16.31 22.74
CA PRO A 20 8.47 -17.05 23.98
C PRO A 20 6.98 -17.42 24.10
N ALA A 21 6.75 -18.66 24.53
CA ALA A 21 5.43 -19.27 24.68
C ALA A 21 4.60 -18.53 25.74
N PHE A 22 3.43 -18.05 25.33
CA PHE A 22 2.38 -17.61 26.24
C PHE A 22 1.65 -18.85 26.75
N SER A 23 1.79 -19.14 28.04
CA SER A 23 1.05 -20.21 28.71
C SER A 23 -0.41 -19.78 28.84
N SER A 24 -1.31 -20.51 28.20
CA SER A 24 -2.74 -20.41 28.44
C SER A 24 -3.27 -21.83 28.66
N THR A 25 -3.95 -21.99 29.78
CA THR A 25 -4.49 -23.21 30.36
C THR A 25 -5.27 -24.03 29.33
N ILE A 26 -4.76 -25.23 29.05
CA ILE A 26 -5.26 -26.19 28.05
C ILE A 26 -6.39 -27.02 28.67
N THR A 27 -7.62 -26.89 28.16
CA THR A 27 -8.56 -28.02 28.08
C THR A 27 -7.98 -29.07 27.13
N PRO A 28 -8.05 -30.38 27.41
CA PRO A 28 -7.37 -31.40 26.62
C PRO A 28 -7.93 -31.45 25.20
N ALA A 29 -7.25 -30.73 24.29
CA ALA A 29 -7.44 -30.83 22.86
C ALA A 29 -6.61 -32.03 22.38
N GLU A 30 -7.20 -32.85 21.51
CA GLU A 30 -6.52 -33.95 20.86
C GLU A 30 -5.19 -33.49 20.23
N ASP A 31 -4.18 -34.32 20.45
CA ASP A 31 -2.77 -34.08 20.13
C ASP A 31 -2.56 -34.04 18.60
N THR A 32 -2.83 -32.89 17.98
CA THR A 32 -2.65 -32.64 16.54
C THR A 32 -1.17 -32.44 16.13
N THR A 33 -0.25 -32.50 17.09
CA THR A 33 1.18 -32.20 16.89
C THR A 33 1.92 -33.26 16.07
N THR A 34 1.35 -34.46 15.89
CA THR A 34 1.96 -35.56 15.12
C THR A 34 1.81 -35.44 13.60
N ALA A 35 0.83 -34.68 13.10
CA ALA A 35 0.55 -34.61 11.66
C ALA A 35 1.67 -33.92 10.85
N TRP A 36 2.35 -32.95 11.46
CA TRP A 36 3.38 -32.14 10.79
C TRP A 36 4.79 -32.75 10.85
N ALA A 37 5.02 -33.76 11.68
CA ALA A 37 6.34 -34.37 11.85
C ALA A 37 6.67 -35.40 10.76
N SER A 38 5.67 -35.93 10.05
CA SER A 38 5.87 -37.10 9.18
C SER A 38 6.42 -36.77 7.79
N ASN A 39 6.47 -35.50 7.40
CA ASN A 39 6.87 -35.02 6.06
C ASN A 39 6.17 -35.74 4.89
N LYS A 40 5.05 -36.42 5.16
CA LYS A 40 4.20 -37.08 4.18
C LYS A 40 3.06 -36.11 3.83
N PRO A 41 2.71 -35.98 2.55
CA PRO A 41 1.54 -35.21 2.17
C PRO A 41 0.29 -35.85 2.80
N VAL A 42 -0.56 -35.03 3.43
CA VAL A 42 -1.87 -35.49 3.91
C VAL A 42 -2.72 -35.76 2.68
N VAL A 43 -2.88 -37.04 2.32
CA VAL A 43 -3.59 -37.48 1.11
C VAL A 43 -5.04 -37.86 1.35
N ASP A 44 -5.50 -37.92 2.60
CA ASP A 44 -6.89 -38.27 2.96
C ASP A 44 -7.54 -37.18 3.81
N ILE A 45 -7.93 -36.07 3.16
CA ILE A 45 -8.85 -35.11 3.76
C ILE A 45 -10.26 -35.47 3.30
N ASP A 46 -11.09 -35.94 4.22
CA ASP A 46 -12.50 -36.22 3.96
C ASP A 46 -13.30 -34.91 3.97
N PHE A 47 -13.58 -34.37 2.79
CA PHE A 47 -14.38 -33.16 2.61
C PHE A 47 -15.89 -33.38 2.83
N SER A 48 -16.35 -34.62 3.04
CA SER A 48 -17.78 -34.87 3.29
C SER A 48 -18.26 -34.27 4.61
N GLN A 49 -17.34 -33.99 5.54
CA GLN A 49 -17.64 -33.35 6.82
C GLN A 49 -17.63 -31.82 6.78
N PHE A 50 -17.32 -31.21 5.62
CA PHE A 50 -17.31 -29.76 5.50
C PHE A 50 -18.74 -29.20 5.39
N VAL A 51 -19.36 -28.97 6.55
CA VAL A 51 -20.65 -28.30 6.63
C VAL A 51 -20.42 -26.80 6.45
N VAL A 52 -20.77 -26.28 5.27
CA VAL A 52 -20.80 -24.84 5.02
C VAL A 52 -21.95 -24.26 5.86
N PRO A 53 -21.68 -23.34 6.81
CA PRO A 53 -22.74 -22.67 7.54
C PRO A 53 -23.65 -21.98 6.52
N THR A 54 -24.91 -22.42 6.46
CA THR A 54 -25.90 -21.79 5.59
C THR A 54 -26.28 -20.46 6.25
N ILE A 55 -25.57 -19.40 5.88
CA ILE A 55 -25.93 -18.04 6.29
C ILE A 55 -27.31 -17.77 5.67
N PRO A 56 -28.35 -17.48 6.47
CA PRO A 56 -29.66 -17.14 5.94
C PRO A 56 -29.49 -15.93 5.02
N THR A 57 -29.80 -16.13 3.74
CA THR A 57 -29.72 -15.09 2.73
C THR A 57 -30.60 -13.94 3.21
N PRO A 58 -30.06 -12.73 3.43
CA PRO A 58 -30.89 -11.59 3.79
C PRO A 58 -31.96 -11.43 2.70
N PRO A 59 -33.20 -11.05 3.05
CA PRO A 59 -34.25 -10.81 2.07
C PRO A 59 -33.70 -9.83 1.04
N GLN A 60 -33.51 -10.31 -0.19
CA GLN A 60 -33.11 -9.48 -1.29
C GLN A 60 -34.27 -8.54 -1.57
N THR A 61 -34.29 -7.37 -0.92
CA THR A 61 -35.04 -6.24 -1.43
C THR A 61 -34.50 -5.98 -2.81
N CYS A 62 -35.27 -6.37 -3.82
CA CYS A 62 -35.02 -6.14 -5.24
C CYS A 62 -35.05 -4.64 -5.55
N LEU A 63 -34.08 -3.89 -5.04
CA LEU A 63 -33.67 -2.66 -5.68
C LEU A 63 -33.07 -3.09 -7.01
N SER A 64 -33.72 -2.69 -8.12
CA SER A 64 -33.26 -3.02 -9.45
C SER A 64 -31.77 -2.70 -9.57
N ALA A 65 -31.00 -3.58 -10.20
CA ALA A 65 -29.56 -3.39 -10.41
C ALA A 65 -29.24 -2.00 -11.03
N THR A 66 -30.18 -1.45 -11.78
CA THR A 66 -30.12 -0.09 -12.35
C THR A 66 -30.17 1.03 -11.31
N ALA A 67 -30.99 0.91 -10.26
CA ALA A 67 -31.08 1.90 -9.18
C ALA A 67 -29.82 1.90 -8.29
N TYR A 68 -29.22 0.72 -8.05
CA TYR A 68 -27.98 0.60 -7.28
C TYR A 68 -26.77 1.19 -8.02
N VAL A 69 -26.65 0.92 -9.33
CA VAL A 69 -25.62 1.53 -10.18
C VAL A 69 -25.80 3.05 -10.30
N ALA A 70 -27.04 3.55 -10.39
CA ALA A 70 -27.31 4.98 -10.41
C ALA A 70 -26.93 5.68 -9.09
N LYS A 71 -27.26 5.08 -7.93
CA LYS A 71 -26.83 5.57 -6.62
C LYS A 71 -25.30 5.57 -6.46
N LEU A 72 -24.62 4.53 -6.95
CA LEU A 72 -23.16 4.47 -6.94
C LEU A 72 -22.52 5.52 -7.86
N LYS A 73 -23.10 5.77 -9.04
CA LYS A 73 -22.64 6.84 -9.95
C LYS A 73 -22.85 8.23 -9.36
N ALA A 74 -24.02 8.49 -8.77
CA ALA A 74 -24.31 9.77 -8.12
C ALA A 74 -23.40 10.03 -6.90
N LYS A 75 -23.13 8.98 -6.10
CA LYS A 75 -22.21 9.07 -4.96
C LYS A 75 -20.74 9.24 -5.39
N ARG A 76 -20.33 8.66 -6.53
CA ARG A 76 -19.01 8.91 -7.14
C ARG A 76 -18.87 10.31 -7.73
N ALA A 77 -19.93 10.84 -8.35
CA ALA A 77 -19.91 12.18 -8.93
C ALA A 77 -19.78 13.29 -7.87
N ALA A 78 -20.29 13.06 -6.65
CA ALA A 78 -20.20 14.01 -5.55
C ALA A 78 -18.82 14.04 -4.84
N ILE A 79 -17.89 13.12 -5.16
CA ILE A 79 -16.60 12.97 -4.43
C ILE A 79 -15.40 13.48 -5.23
N VAL A 80 -15.54 13.77 -6.53
CA VAL A 80 -14.42 14.27 -7.35
C VAL A 80 -14.41 15.80 -7.37
N THR A 81 -14.42 16.42 -6.20
CA THR A 81 -13.90 17.79 -6.08
C THR A 81 -12.38 17.64 -6.16
N ILE A 82 -11.82 17.98 -7.32
CA ILE A 82 -10.37 18.10 -7.47
C ILE A 82 -9.89 19.07 -6.39
N PRO A 83 -9.03 18.64 -5.46
CA PRO A 83 -8.54 19.56 -4.44
C PRO A 83 -7.78 20.67 -5.15
N THR A 84 -8.15 21.92 -4.85
CA THR A 84 -7.37 23.09 -5.27
C THR A 84 -5.93 22.90 -4.77
N SER A 85 -4.95 23.38 -5.51
CA SER A 85 -3.52 23.25 -5.17
C SER A 85 -3.16 23.53 -3.69
N PRO A 86 -3.67 24.58 -3.01
CA PRO A 86 -3.36 24.77 -1.59
C PRO A 86 -3.93 23.67 -0.68
N THR A 87 -5.12 23.15 -0.97
CA THR A 87 -5.71 22.04 -0.20
C THR A 87 -4.94 20.74 -0.44
N ALA A 88 -4.52 20.49 -1.67
CA ALA A 88 -3.68 19.33 -2.01
C ALA A 88 -2.33 19.38 -1.27
N VAL A 89 -1.69 20.55 -1.23
CA VAL A 89 -0.45 20.77 -0.47
C VAL A 89 -0.69 20.59 1.03
N GLN A 90 -1.76 21.17 1.58
CA GLN A 90 -2.09 20.99 2.99
C GLN A 90 -2.26 19.52 3.36
N ASN A 91 -2.94 18.75 2.50
CA ASN A 91 -3.09 17.31 2.70
C ASN A 91 -1.72 16.61 2.69
N LEU A 92 -0.84 16.94 1.74
CA LEU A 92 0.51 16.38 1.64
C LEU A 92 1.38 16.68 2.87
N LEU A 93 1.23 17.86 3.48
CA LEU A 93 2.01 18.27 4.66
C LEU A 93 1.51 17.63 5.95
N SER A 94 0.29 17.09 5.97
CA SER A 94 -0.32 16.48 7.17
C SER A 94 -0.92 15.11 6.87
N PRO A 95 -0.10 14.13 6.45
CA PRO A 95 -0.58 12.79 6.12
C PRO A 95 -1.14 12.07 7.36
N PRO A 96 -2.30 11.42 7.27
CA PRO A 96 -2.86 10.63 8.37
C PRO A 96 -2.03 9.36 8.62
N HIS A 97 -2.26 8.70 9.76
CA HIS A 97 -1.50 7.51 10.17
C HIS A 97 -1.51 6.37 9.13
N HIS A 98 -2.61 6.18 8.41
CA HIS A 98 -2.77 5.13 7.40
C HIS A 98 -2.14 5.47 6.04
N ALA A 99 -1.64 6.69 5.85
CA ALA A 99 -0.91 7.07 4.65
C ALA A 99 0.47 6.38 4.55
N PHE A 100 0.97 5.88 5.68
CA PHE A 100 2.27 5.24 5.79
C PHE A 100 2.12 3.72 5.74
N VAL A 101 2.55 3.12 4.63
CA VAL A 101 2.52 1.67 4.43
C VAL A 101 3.94 1.15 4.67
N HIS A 102 4.09 0.22 5.63
CA HIS A 102 5.40 -0.23 6.11
C HIS A 102 6.31 0.89 6.63
N GLY A 103 5.73 1.94 7.21
CA GLY A 103 6.47 3.08 7.78
C GLY A 103 6.87 4.15 6.77
N VAL A 104 6.59 3.95 5.48
CA VAL A 104 6.92 4.87 4.39
C VAL A 104 5.67 5.43 3.74
N LEU A 105 5.69 6.69 3.31
CA LEU A 105 4.57 7.33 2.64
C LEU A 105 4.14 6.56 1.38
N SER A 106 2.85 6.24 1.30
CA SER A 106 2.27 5.50 0.18
C SER A 106 2.01 6.41 -1.02
N ILE A 107 2.56 6.06 -2.18
CA ILE A 107 2.27 6.77 -3.44
C ILE A 107 0.78 6.74 -3.80
N ASN A 108 0.06 5.66 -3.48
CA ASN A 108 -1.38 5.54 -3.74
C ASN A 108 -2.19 6.54 -2.90
N TRP A 109 -1.77 6.75 -1.65
CA TRP A 109 -2.37 7.76 -0.80
C TRP A 109 -2.09 9.17 -1.36
N VAL A 110 -0.84 9.46 -1.77
CA VAL A 110 -0.48 10.76 -2.37
C VAL A 110 -1.31 11.06 -3.61
N ILE A 111 -1.44 10.09 -4.53
CA ILE A 111 -2.28 10.23 -5.72
C ILE A 111 -3.74 10.54 -5.34
N SER A 112 -4.24 9.92 -4.28
CA SER A 112 -5.61 10.15 -3.79
C SER A 112 -5.77 11.53 -3.13
N ALA A 113 -4.77 11.98 -2.36
CA ALA A 113 -4.79 13.24 -1.62
C ALA A 113 -4.63 14.47 -2.54
N VAL A 114 -3.85 14.32 -3.61
CA VAL A 114 -3.54 15.37 -4.58
C VAL A 114 -4.46 15.32 -5.80
N GLY A 115 -4.89 14.13 -6.20
CA GLY A 115 -5.65 13.89 -7.42
C GLY A 115 -4.77 13.38 -8.56
N GLY A 116 -5.20 12.30 -9.20
CA GLY A 116 -4.45 11.61 -10.25
C GLY A 116 -4.18 12.45 -11.51
N GLN A 117 -4.93 13.53 -11.73
CA GLN A 117 -4.71 14.44 -12.87
C GLN A 117 -3.36 15.18 -12.81
N HIS A 118 -2.73 15.27 -11.64
CA HIS A 118 -1.41 15.88 -11.47
C HIS A 118 -0.26 14.93 -11.76
N PHE A 119 -0.55 13.64 -11.98
CA PHE A 119 0.45 12.62 -12.16
C PHE A 119 0.46 12.06 -13.59
N VAL A 120 1.60 11.52 -13.97
CA VAL A 120 1.81 10.78 -15.22
C VAL A 120 2.73 9.61 -14.94
N ALA A 121 2.54 8.49 -15.64
CA ALA A 121 3.50 7.39 -15.61
C ALA A 121 4.66 7.71 -16.54
N ARG A 122 5.89 7.74 -16.01
CA ARG A 122 7.12 7.88 -16.78
C ARG A 122 7.27 6.69 -17.75
N GLU A 123 7.61 6.96 -19.00
CA GLU A 123 7.59 5.93 -20.05
C GLU A 123 8.61 4.80 -19.81
N ARG A 124 9.78 5.16 -19.26
CA ARG A 124 10.93 4.26 -19.08
C ARG A 124 10.67 3.13 -18.08
N ASP A 125 10.12 3.47 -16.91
CA ASP A 125 10.01 2.56 -15.76
C ASP A 125 8.60 2.48 -15.16
N ARG A 126 7.62 3.18 -15.77
CA ARG A 126 6.22 3.28 -15.30
C ARG A 126 6.08 3.90 -13.91
N ARG A 127 7.12 4.56 -13.38
CA ARG A 127 7.04 5.30 -12.11
C ARG A 127 6.01 6.41 -12.25
N VAL A 128 5.14 6.55 -11.25
CA VAL A 128 4.18 7.64 -11.20
C VAL A 128 4.87 8.89 -10.67
N VAL A 129 4.91 9.94 -11.49
CA VAL A 129 5.59 11.21 -11.19
C VAL A 129 4.66 12.40 -11.42
N LEU A 130 4.95 13.53 -10.77
CA LEU A 130 4.23 14.78 -11.02
C LEU A 130 4.49 15.29 -12.44
N LYS A 131 3.42 15.71 -13.11
CA LYS A 131 3.50 16.39 -14.40
C LYS A 131 4.37 17.64 -14.29
N GLN A 132 5.15 17.91 -15.34
CA GLN A 132 6.03 19.08 -15.42
C GLN A 132 5.28 20.41 -15.23
N ASN A 133 4.04 20.48 -15.70
CA ASN A 133 3.19 21.66 -15.58
C ASN A 133 2.28 21.66 -14.33
N SER A 134 2.48 20.74 -13.38
CA SER A 134 1.67 20.72 -12.16
C SER A 134 2.07 21.87 -11.23
N GLU A 135 1.07 22.56 -10.66
CA GLU A 135 1.33 23.66 -9.73
C GLU A 135 2.10 23.21 -8.48
N ILE A 136 1.90 21.97 -8.04
CA ILE A 136 2.64 21.38 -6.92
C ILE A 136 4.12 21.27 -7.26
N ARG A 137 4.46 20.90 -8.51
CA ARG A 137 5.85 20.87 -8.95
C ARG A 137 6.46 22.26 -9.09
N LEU A 138 5.69 23.21 -9.64
CA LEU A 138 6.19 24.57 -9.93
C LEU A 138 6.28 25.48 -8.70
N SER A 139 5.39 25.28 -7.73
CA SER A 139 5.22 26.17 -6.57
C SER A 139 5.20 25.44 -5.23
N GLY A 140 5.35 24.11 -5.20
CA GLY A 140 5.29 23.30 -3.98
C GLY A 140 6.26 23.77 -2.91
N GLU A 141 7.51 24.05 -3.29
CA GLU A 141 8.53 24.54 -2.35
C GLU A 141 8.12 25.88 -1.72
N ARG A 142 7.57 26.82 -2.51
CA ARG A 142 7.03 28.10 -2.01
C ARG A 142 5.82 27.90 -1.10
N MET A 143 5.09 26.80 -1.26
CA MET A 143 3.96 26.40 -0.43
C MET A 143 4.38 25.54 0.77
N GLY A 144 5.68 25.37 1.03
CA GLY A 144 6.20 24.64 2.19
C GLY A 144 6.42 23.14 1.97
N VAL A 145 6.22 22.62 0.75
CA VAL A 145 6.57 21.22 0.43
C VAL A 145 8.08 21.06 0.50
N ARG A 146 8.54 20.22 1.43
CA ARG A 146 9.96 19.95 1.64
C ARG A 146 10.61 19.28 0.43
N GLY A 147 11.89 19.59 0.19
CA GLY A 147 12.62 19.17 -1.01
C GLY A 147 12.70 17.66 -1.23
N ALA A 148 12.83 16.84 -0.18
CA ALA A 148 12.89 15.38 -0.35
C ALA A 148 11.55 14.80 -0.84
N LEU A 149 10.41 15.29 -0.32
CA LEU A 149 9.09 14.92 -0.82
C LEU A 149 8.91 15.38 -2.27
N LEU A 150 9.29 16.62 -2.59
CA LEU A 150 9.16 17.15 -3.94
C LEU A 150 10.04 16.38 -4.94
N GLY A 151 11.30 16.10 -4.59
CA GLY A 151 12.22 15.31 -5.40
C GLY A 151 11.67 13.91 -5.67
N TRP A 152 11.18 13.23 -4.64
CA TRP A 152 10.53 11.92 -4.77
C TRP A 152 9.28 11.96 -5.68
N LEU A 153 8.46 13.00 -5.59
CA LEU A 153 7.27 13.15 -6.43
C LEU A 153 7.61 13.54 -7.88
N CYS A 154 8.65 14.32 -8.10
CA CYS A 154 9.11 14.71 -9.42
C CYS A 154 9.81 13.55 -10.15
N GLY A 155 10.58 12.74 -9.41
CA GLY A 155 11.36 11.63 -9.97
C GLY A 155 12.28 12.09 -11.09
N ASP A 156 12.98 13.22 -10.89
CA ASP A 156 13.86 13.79 -11.92
C ASP A 156 15.18 13.04 -12.04
N ASP A 157 15.59 12.33 -10.97
CA ASP A 157 16.69 11.39 -11.02
C ASP A 157 16.19 10.04 -11.58
N GLU A 158 16.83 9.58 -12.66
CA GLU A 158 16.53 8.29 -13.29
C GLU A 158 17.37 7.15 -12.71
N GLU A 159 18.47 7.46 -12.04
CA GLU A 159 19.38 6.48 -11.46
C GLU A 159 18.91 6.00 -10.08
N VAL A 160 17.98 6.73 -9.46
CA VAL A 160 17.43 6.41 -8.14
C VAL A 160 15.99 5.92 -8.24
N SER A 161 15.72 4.78 -7.62
CA SER A 161 14.38 4.19 -7.59
C SER A 161 13.44 4.97 -6.66
N ALA A 162 12.14 4.89 -6.94
CA ALA A 162 11.11 5.45 -6.07
C ALA A 162 11.16 4.88 -4.64
N ALA A 163 11.61 3.63 -4.49
CA ALA A 163 11.75 3.01 -3.18
C ALA A 163 12.88 3.64 -2.39
N GLU A 164 14.06 3.83 -3.00
CA GLU A 164 15.25 4.40 -2.36
C GLU A 164 15.03 5.84 -1.89
N GLU A 165 14.49 6.70 -2.75
CA GLU A 165 14.13 8.08 -2.37
C GLU A 165 12.98 8.11 -1.34
N GLY A 166 12.07 7.14 -1.42
CA GLY A 166 10.92 7.05 -0.54
C GLY A 166 11.26 6.67 0.90
N VAL A 167 12.39 5.98 1.14
CA VAL A 167 12.77 5.51 2.50
C VAL A 167 12.82 6.65 3.52
N CYS A 168 13.17 7.86 3.09
CA CYS A 168 13.26 9.03 3.96
C CYS A 168 11.89 9.68 4.27
N LEU A 169 10.82 9.28 3.59
CA LEU A 169 9.47 9.83 3.76
C LEU A 169 8.70 9.07 4.85
N THR A 170 9.30 9.01 6.05
CA THR A 170 8.70 8.38 7.23
C THR A 170 7.74 9.34 7.93
N ARG A 171 7.04 8.90 8.98
CA ARG A 171 6.17 9.79 9.75
C ARG A 171 6.95 10.94 10.39
N GLU A 172 8.13 10.64 10.91
CA GLU A 172 8.98 11.58 11.64
C GLU A 172 9.38 12.75 10.73
N TYR A 173 9.64 12.47 9.45
CA TYR A 173 9.86 13.49 8.43
C TYR A 173 8.73 14.55 8.36
N PHE A 174 7.49 14.16 8.60
CA PHE A 174 6.34 15.09 8.58
C PHE A 174 6.06 15.75 9.94
N GLN A 175 6.68 15.29 11.02
CA GLN A 175 6.49 15.83 12.37
C GLN A 175 7.60 16.83 12.78
N GLU A 176 8.78 16.73 12.16
CA GLU A 176 9.94 17.57 12.45
C GLU A 176 9.94 18.93 11.70
N GLY A 177 8.84 19.30 11.04
CA GLY A 177 8.71 20.48 10.19
C GLY A 177 7.85 21.59 10.77
#